data_AF-A0AA96WEJ8-F1
#
_entry.id   AF-A0AA96WEJ8-F1
#
_cell.length_a   1.000
_cell.length_b   1.000
_cell.length_c   1.000
_cell.angle_alpha   90.00
_cell.angle_beta   90.00
_cell.angle_gamma   90.00
#
_symmetry.space_group_name_H-M   'P 1'
#
loop_
_entity.id
_entity.type
_entity.pdbx_description
1 polymer ?
#
loop_
_entity_poly.entity_id
_entity_poly.type
_entity_poly.pdbx_seq_one_letter_code
_entity_poly.pdbx_strand_id
1 'polypeptide(L)'
;MDLTIYVRDAASAPITGAEVLVKVPDIQRQGKSNGQGKFPGGTLPSNPFHVVVTHPDYLSEEVEVTPPAKGAPFLWDNPVCSVAMSGVITVHLSRLRASPTFSISDSELERHGPFNPQAVFTWTDHGGNKTGRYLGMSNNQESIVCISHPLLPNKPGEGWDRFNHDKEPVKIDPSKTGNLVWLEWGLGEKQPRLLVAAWVPRFRSASPRKLDFVIFFSPNTRPEAGYPPDQFPWLAPYPYSALKGGPIRKDGPPALAQPYPGLGHRYLFREKWLIYQMLAAQRQAIVLFPVQPSNDWGPFQEVSGLARLVAEVTHFLHRTAMTSGGNKSDEEDLAPQPRYRFYRNAVHDPLPPAQRIVLSGFSAGMSPIVRMLTTRYGQKLIDGRFNNTSLKSLFDADVAPFLNTWMEVWDHDAPNRAPDYTRTALDKFAPGWMSQNEQRILRCYQSGYTTPRDWIQSTPLAKFTPGSLKSPSSVGGRIALERHADTRCSLVYFDCGYLHHNATVPSVAPAFWMVGEKPNDPCGADHQAVPMVTFGHAASLSGLGRV
;
A
#
# COMPACT_ATOMS: atom_id res chain seq x y z
N MET A 1 24.69 34.17 -13.96
CA MET A 1 23.94 32.91 -14.10
C MET A 1 22.49 33.21 -13.75
N ASP A 2 21.55 32.66 -14.51
CA ASP A 2 20.13 32.91 -14.29
C ASP A 2 19.52 31.79 -13.45
N LEU A 3 18.68 32.18 -12.49
CA LEU A 3 17.85 31.28 -11.72
C LEU A 3 16.63 30.87 -12.56
N THR A 4 16.43 29.57 -12.73
CA THR A 4 15.24 29.01 -13.35
C THR A 4 14.57 28.03 -12.39
N ILE A 5 13.27 28.17 -12.17
CA ILE A 5 12.49 27.28 -11.31
C ILE A 5 11.54 26.47 -12.17
N TYR A 6 11.59 25.14 -12.07
CA TYR A 6 10.61 24.22 -12.63
C TYR A 6 9.70 23.71 -11.52
N VAL A 7 8.39 23.85 -11.72
CA VAL A 7 7.36 23.29 -10.85
C VAL A 7 6.77 22.07 -11.53
N ARG A 8 6.90 20.92 -10.86
CA ARG A 8 6.41 19.63 -11.34
C ARG A 8 5.57 18.97 -10.26
N ASP A 9 4.74 18.01 -10.64
CA ASP A 9 4.15 17.11 -9.66
C ASP A 9 5.10 15.97 -9.27
N ALA A 10 4.68 15.14 -8.32
CA ALA A 10 5.43 13.96 -7.89
C ALA A 10 5.66 12.93 -9.02
N ALA A 11 4.79 12.90 -10.03
CA ALA A 11 4.95 12.07 -11.23
C ALA A 11 5.76 12.78 -12.33
N SER A 12 6.42 13.89 -11.99
CA SER A 12 7.28 14.71 -12.86
C SER A 12 6.58 15.43 -14.03
N ALA A 13 5.24 15.49 -14.06
CA ALA A 13 4.54 16.28 -15.05
C ALA A 13 4.61 17.78 -14.69
N PRO A 14 4.71 18.69 -15.67
CA PRO A 14 4.78 20.12 -15.41
C PRO A 14 3.47 20.67 -14.83
N ILE A 15 3.56 21.51 -13.80
CA ILE A 15 2.39 22.20 -13.22
C ILE A 15 2.34 23.63 -13.74
N THR A 16 1.26 23.97 -14.44
CA THR A 16 1.02 25.32 -14.97
C THR A 16 0.29 26.17 -13.93
N GLY A 17 0.63 27.46 -13.82
CA GLY A 17 -0.10 28.41 -12.98
C GLY A 17 0.20 28.32 -11.49
N ALA A 18 1.21 27.55 -11.07
CA ALA A 18 1.68 27.54 -9.68
C ALA A 18 2.33 28.88 -9.33
N GLU A 19 1.98 29.44 -8.19
CA GLU A 19 2.57 30.66 -7.67
C GLU A 19 3.97 30.35 -7.14
N VAL A 20 4.98 31.04 -7.66
CA VAL A 20 6.38 30.91 -7.27
C VAL A 20 6.84 32.22 -6.66
N LEU A 21 7.43 32.12 -5.48
CA LEU A 21 7.94 33.23 -4.71
C LEU A 21 9.40 32.98 -4.34
N VAL A 22 10.30 33.84 -4.80
CA VAL A 22 11.72 33.82 -4.46
C VAL A 22 12.01 34.99 -3.53
N LYS A 23 12.40 34.69 -2.30
CA LYS A 23 12.76 35.68 -1.27
C LYS A 23 14.27 35.68 -1.07
N VAL A 24 14.86 36.85 -1.24
CA VAL A 24 16.23 37.21 -0.85
C VAL A 24 16.08 38.28 0.24
N PRO A 25 17.01 38.44 1.21
CA PRO A 25 16.85 39.39 2.32
C PRO A 25 16.31 40.78 1.93
N ASP A 26 16.72 41.30 0.78
CA ASP A 26 16.34 42.65 0.32
C ASP A 26 15.47 42.68 -0.95
N ILE A 27 15.18 41.52 -1.56
CA ILE A 27 14.48 41.44 -2.87
C ILE A 27 13.48 40.30 -2.86
N GLN A 28 12.25 40.59 -3.29
CA GLN A 28 11.21 39.60 -3.53
C GLN A 28 10.87 39.53 -5.03
N ARG A 29 10.85 38.31 -5.57
CA ARG A 29 10.38 38.05 -6.95
C ARG A 29 9.21 37.07 -6.89
N GLN A 30 8.14 37.36 -7.61
CA GLN A 30 6.95 36.52 -7.64
C GLN A 30 6.37 36.43 -9.04
N GLY A 31 5.76 35.28 -9.36
CA GLY A 31 4.91 35.11 -10.53
C GLY A 31 4.42 33.68 -10.64
N LYS A 32 3.94 33.29 -11.83
CA LYS A 32 3.36 31.98 -12.09
C LYS A 32 4.23 31.12 -13.00
N SER A 33 4.21 29.81 -12.79
CA SER A 33 4.78 28.85 -13.72
C SER A 33 3.98 28.82 -15.05
N ASN A 34 4.69 28.68 -16.17
CA ASN A 34 4.06 28.59 -17.50
C ASN A 34 3.64 27.15 -17.87
N GLY A 35 3.23 26.92 -19.13
CA GLY A 35 2.82 25.60 -19.65
C GLY A 35 3.87 24.47 -19.53
N GLN A 36 5.15 24.82 -19.33
CA GLN A 36 6.25 23.88 -19.10
C GLN A 36 6.58 23.73 -17.61
N GLY A 37 5.76 24.32 -16.73
CA GLY A 37 6.05 24.44 -15.30
C GLY A 37 7.21 25.40 -15.00
N LYS A 38 7.66 26.22 -15.96
CA LYS A 38 8.84 27.07 -15.80
C LYS A 38 8.48 28.45 -15.26
N PHE A 39 9.25 28.94 -14.30
CA PHE A 39 9.26 30.31 -13.82
C PHE A 39 10.69 30.90 -13.95
N PRO A 40 10.89 32.02 -14.69
CA PRO A 40 12.17 32.69 -14.78
C PRO A 40 12.45 33.47 -13.48
N GLY A 41 13.37 32.97 -12.66
CA GLY A 41 13.71 33.56 -11.37
C GLY A 41 14.60 34.80 -11.44
N GLY A 42 15.07 35.20 -12.63
CA GLY A 42 16.00 36.32 -12.85
C GLY A 42 17.45 35.96 -12.54
N THR A 43 18.30 36.92 -12.21
CA THR A 43 19.70 36.65 -11.83
C THR A 43 19.78 35.80 -10.55
N LEU A 44 20.59 34.75 -10.57
CA LEU A 44 20.83 33.88 -9.41
C LEU A 44 21.36 34.69 -8.21
N PRO A 45 20.73 34.61 -7.02
CA PRO A 45 21.22 35.29 -5.83
C PRO A 45 22.60 34.77 -5.38
N SER A 46 23.46 35.67 -4.91
CA SER A 46 24.75 35.34 -4.30
C SER A 46 24.64 35.00 -2.81
N ASN A 47 23.52 35.37 -2.18
CA ASN A 47 23.21 35.11 -0.77
C ASN A 47 22.18 33.98 -0.66
N PRO A 48 22.05 33.34 0.52
CA PRO A 48 20.96 32.40 0.77
C PRO A 48 19.61 32.99 0.41
N PHE A 49 18.76 32.18 -0.22
CA PHE A 49 17.45 32.59 -0.68
C PHE A 49 16.42 31.49 -0.46
N HIS A 50 15.15 31.88 -0.36
CA HIS A 50 14.05 30.99 -0.05
C HIS A 50 13.07 30.94 -1.22
N VAL A 51 12.74 29.75 -1.68
CA VAL A 51 11.74 29.53 -2.74
C VAL A 51 10.49 28.92 -2.10
N VAL A 52 9.34 29.55 -2.33
CA VAL A 52 8.04 29.04 -1.91
C VAL A 52 7.19 28.82 -3.16
N VAL A 53 6.61 27.63 -3.29
CA VAL A 53 5.71 27.27 -4.38
C VAL A 53 4.35 26.85 -3.83
N THR A 54 3.28 27.46 -4.33
CA THR A 54 1.91 27.15 -3.92
C THR A 54 1.00 26.90 -5.13
N HIS A 55 0.04 26.00 -4.97
CA HIS A 55 -0.97 25.69 -5.97
C HIS A 55 -2.24 25.19 -5.25
N PRO A 56 -3.46 25.55 -5.69
CA PRO A 56 -4.69 25.15 -5.01
C PRO A 56 -4.88 23.63 -4.91
N ASP A 57 -4.42 22.89 -5.92
CA ASP A 57 -4.57 21.43 -5.99
C ASP A 57 -3.42 20.63 -5.38
N TYR A 58 -2.37 21.26 -4.84
CA TYR A 58 -1.19 20.60 -4.30
C TYR A 58 -0.79 21.12 -2.92
N LEU A 59 -0.05 20.33 -2.16
CA LEU A 59 0.61 20.81 -0.96
C LEU A 59 1.65 21.86 -1.37
N SER A 60 1.72 22.94 -0.62
CA SER A 60 2.77 23.93 -0.79
C SER A 60 4.12 23.33 -0.41
N GLU A 61 5.15 23.72 -1.14
CA GLU A 61 6.52 23.30 -0.87
C GLU A 61 7.42 24.53 -0.76
N GLU A 62 8.38 24.44 0.14
CA GLU A 62 9.35 25.50 0.42
C GLU A 62 10.77 24.92 0.44
N VAL A 63 11.74 25.69 0.00
CA VAL A 63 13.16 25.28 0.02
C VAL A 63 14.06 26.49 0.26
N GLU A 64 14.89 26.39 1.30
CA GLU A 64 15.99 27.32 1.57
C GLU A 64 17.22 26.83 0.79
N VAL A 65 17.79 27.69 -0.04
CA VAL A 65 18.95 27.38 -0.88
C VAL A 65 20.12 28.26 -0.50
N THR A 66 21.25 27.64 -0.19
CA THR A 66 22.53 28.31 0.02
C THR A 66 23.38 28.18 -1.24
N PRO A 67 23.66 29.30 -1.93
CA PRO A 67 24.57 29.30 -3.08
C PRO A 67 25.97 28.80 -2.69
N PRO A 68 26.69 28.20 -3.65
CA PRO A 68 28.02 27.67 -3.37
C PRO A 68 29.04 28.76 -3.06
N ALA A 69 29.85 28.56 -2.02
CA ALA A 69 31.16 29.23 -1.93
C ALA A 69 32.09 28.68 -3.02
N LYS A 70 32.96 29.50 -3.62
CA LYS A 70 33.82 29.18 -4.77
C LYS A 70 34.16 27.66 -4.91
N GLY A 71 33.53 26.98 -5.87
CA GLY A 71 33.79 25.58 -6.22
C GLY A 71 33.00 24.52 -5.43
N ALA A 72 32.20 24.90 -4.43
CA ALA A 72 31.32 23.99 -3.69
C ALA A 72 30.01 23.70 -4.44
N PRO A 73 29.24 22.66 -4.05
CA PRO A 73 27.86 22.50 -4.52
C PRO A 73 26.89 23.46 -3.82
N PHE A 74 25.69 23.63 -4.39
CA PHE A 74 24.56 24.21 -3.66
C PHE A 74 24.19 23.32 -2.46
N LEU A 75 23.71 23.95 -1.39
CA LEU A 75 23.10 23.26 -0.26
C LEU A 75 21.63 23.68 -0.16
N TRP A 76 20.75 22.76 0.22
CA TRP A 76 19.34 23.04 0.42
C TRP A 76 18.75 22.18 1.54
N ASP A 77 17.54 22.48 2.00
CA ASP A 77 16.92 21.85 3.18
C ASP A 77 15.66 21.01 2.88
N ASN A 78 15.23 20.98 1.61
CA ASN A 78 14.09 20.18 1.16
C ASN A 78 14.52 19.08 0.16
N PRO A 79 14.56 17.79 0.56
CA PRO A 79 15.10 16.71 -0.25
C PRO A 79 14.22 16.34 -1.45
N VAL A 80 12.94 16.74 -1.47
CA VAL A 80 12.10 16.53 -2.66
C VAL A 80 12.32 17.60 -3.73
N CYS A 81 13.14 18.62 -3.44
CA CYS A 81 13.61 19.58 -4.43
C CYS A 81 14.99 19.15 -4.96
N SER A 82 15.29 19.50 -6.21
CA SER A 82 16.64 19.37 -6.77
C SER A 82 17.20 20.72 -7.18
N VAL A 83 18.49 20.93 -6.91
CA VAL A 83 19.21 22.15 -7.27
C VAL A 83 20.43 21.79 -8.12
N ALA A 84 20.45 22.23 -9.36
CA ALA A 84 21.56 22.02 -10.28
C ALA A 84 22.55 23.19 -10.23
N MET A 85 23.83 22.91 -10.47
CA MET A 85 24.90 23.91 -10.54
C MET A 85 24.67 25.02 -11.57
N SER A 86 23.78 24.78 -12.55
CA SER A 86 23.35 25.75 -13.56
C SER A 86 22.39 26.82 -13.06
N GLY A 87 22.00 26.80 -11.77
CA GLY A 87 20.97 27.68 -11.22
C GLY A 87 19.55 27.21 -11.53
N VAL A 88 19.38 25.94 -11.91
CA VAL A 88 18.06 25.32 -12.11
C VAL A 88 17.59 24.67 -10.82
N ILE A 89 16.41 25.04 -10.35
CA ILE A 89 15.74 24.41 -9.22
C ILE A 89 14.50 23.69 -9.75
N THR A 90 14.31 22.42 -9.37
CA THR A 90 13.04 21.72 -9.61
C THR A 90 12.35 21.48 -8.28
N VAL A 91 11.13 22.01 -8.15
CA VAL A 91 10.25 21.84 -7.00
C VAL A 91 9.15 20.86 -7.39
N HIS A 92 9.07 19.73 -6.69
CA HIS A 92 8.03 18.73 -6.89
C HIS A 92 6.91 18.97 -5.88
N LEU A 93 5.66 18.99 -6.34
CA LEU A 93 4.48 19.11 -5.49
C LEU A 93 3.73 17.78 -5.44
N SER A 94 3.19 17.45 -4.27
CA SER A 94 2.38 16.25 -4.04
C SER A 94 1.01 16.62 -3.47
N ARG A 95 0.02 15.74 -3.67
CA ARG A 95 -1.32 15.88 -3.10
C ARG A 95 -1.54 14.94 -1.92
N LEU A 96 -0.55 14.10 -1.64
CA LEU A 96 -0.58 13.11 -0.59
C LEU A 96 -0.05 13.72 0.71
N ARG A 97 -0.85 13.62 1.77
CA ARG A 97 -0.48 14.03 3.12
C ARG A 97 -0.69 12.87 4.10
N ALA A 98 -0.09 12.98 5.28
CA ALA A 98 -0.53 12.19 6.41
C ALA A 98 -2.00 12.52 6.70
N SER A 99 -2.82 11.51 6.95
CA SER A 99 -4.20 11.70 7.39
C SER A 99 -4.21 12.53 8.68
N PRO A 100 -5.17 13.47 8.82
CA PRO A 100 -5.36 14.16 10.09
C PRO A 100 -5.58 13.17 11.23
N THR A 101 -5.18 13.53 12.45
CA THR A 101 -5.30 12.68 13.63
C THR A 101 -6.28 13.29 14.65
N PHE A 102 -7.11 12.46 15.27
CA PHE A 102 -8.01 12.84 16.36
C PHE A 102 -7.67 12.00 17.59
N SER A 103 -7.25 12.65 18.68
CA SER A 103 -6.93 11.93 19.92
C SER A 103 -8.21 11.61 20.68
N ILE A 104 -8.33 10.36 21.16
CA ILE A 104 -9.51 9.86 21.88
C ILE A 104 -9.08 8.90 22.99
N SER A 105 -9.75 8.94 24.13
CA SER A 105 -9.57 8.03 25.27
C SER A 105 -10.57 6.87 25.24
N ASP A 106 -10.30 5.80 25.98
CA ASP A 106 -11.23 4.67 26.11
C ASP A 106 -12.60 5.10 26.66
N SER A 107 -12.61 6.04 27.62
CA SER A 107 -13.84 6.58 28.19
C SER A 107 -14.69 7.36 27.16
N GLU A 108 -14.04 8.03 26.21
CA GLU A 108 -14.72 8.73 25.12
C GLU A 108 -15.26 7.73 24.09
N LEU A 109 -14.52 6.67 23.77
CA LEU A 109 -14.99 5.61 22.86
C LEU A 109 -16.29 4.94 23.36
N GLU A 110 -16.43 4.78 24.67
CA GLU A 110 -17.61 4.18 25.29
C GLU A 110 -18.80 5.14 25.31
N ARG A 111 -18.56 6.43 25.54
CA ARG A 111 -19.62 7.45 25.73
C ARG A 111 -20.10 8.09 24.43
N HIS A 112 -19.23 8.27 23.43
CA HIS A 112 -19.58 8.98 22.20
C HIS A 112 -20.54 8.19 21.29
N GLY A 113 -21.49 8.89 20.67
CA GLY A 113 -22.30 8.37 19.57
C GLY A 113 -21.53 8.28 18.24
N PRO A 114 -22.13 7.75 17.15
CA PRO A 114 -21.54 7.84 15.82
C PRO A 114 -21.28 9.29 15.39
N PHE A 115 -20.12 9.57 14.78
CA PHE A 115 -19.76 10.88 14.24
C PHE A 115 -18.66 10.77 13.19
N ASN A 116 -18.33 11.86 12.49
CA ASN A 116 -17.18 11.91 11.60
C ASN A 116 -16.10 12.86 12.16
N PRO A 117 -15.02 12.34 12.78
CA PRO A 117 -13.90 13.15 13.30
C PRO A 117 -13.09 13.87 12.21
N GLN A 118 -13.33 13.59 10.92
CA GLN A 118 -12.53 14.10 9.80
C GLN A 118 -11.03 13.74 9.90
N ALA A 119 -10.70 12.71 10.68
CA ALA A 119 -9.35 12.32 11.09
C ALA A 119 -9.30 10.87 11.60
N VAL A 120 -8.13 10.23 11.57
CA VAL A 120 -7.90 8.90 12.15
C VAL A 120 -7.71 8.99 13.66
N PHE A 121 -8.28 8.05 14.42
CA PHE A 121 -8.12 7.99 15.87
C PHE A 121 -6.70 7.68 16.31
N THR A 122 -6.24 8.43 17.31
CA THR A 122 -5.02 8.20 18.08
C THR A 122 -5.35 8.09 19.57
N TRP A 123 -4.55 7.34 20.31
CA TRP A 123 -4.82 7.01 21.70
C TRP A 123 -4.36 8.11 22.66
N THR A 124 -5.22 8.41 23.63
CA THR A 124 -4.88 9.20 24.83
C THR A 124 -4.75 8.22 26.00
N ASP A 125 -3.61 8.27 26.70
CA ASP A 125 -3.37 7.37 27.84
C ASP A 125 -4.24 7.71 29.06
N HIS A 126 -4.18 6.88 30.11
CA HIS A 126 -4.94 7.09 31.36
C HIS A 126 -4.58 8.37 32.11
N GLY A 127 -3.40 8.95 31.86
CA GLY A 127 -2.96 10.23 32.40
C GLY A 127 -3.47 11.43 31.60
N GLY A 128 -4.19 11.21 30.49
CA GLY A 128 -4.64 12.26 29.59
C GLY A 128 -3.58 12.69 28.58
N ASN A 129 -2.44 12.01 28.49
CA ASN A 129 -1.38 12.37 27.55
C ASN A 129 -1.70 11.83 26.16
N LYS A 130 -1.56 12.70 25.16
CA LYS A 130 -1.66 12.31 23.76
C LYS A 130 -0.45 11.47 23.40
N THR A 131 -0.66 10.18 23.18
CA THR A 131 0.44 9.26 22.83
C THR A 131 0.85 9.40 21.38
N GLY A 132 -0.03 9.91 20.51
CA GLY A 132 0.18 9.91 19.06
C GLY A 132 0.11 8.51 18.43
N ARG A 133 -0.09 7.44 19.20
CA ARG A 133 -0.24 6.08 18.69
C ARG A 133 -1.62 5.92 18.07
N TYR A 134 -1.72 5.25 16.94
CA TYR A 134 -3.03 4.98 16.37
C TYR A 134 -3.84 4.01 17.26
N LEU A 135 -5.14 4.30 17.43
CA LEU A 135 -5.99 3.60 18.39
C LEU A 135 -6.27 2.15 17.95
N GLY A 136 -6.15 1.19 18.89
CA GLY A 136 -6.42 -0.22 18.63
C GLY A 136 -5.38 -0.89 17.72
N MET A 137 -4.21 -0.27 17.56
CA MET A 137 -3.12 -0.69 16.67
C MET A 137 -1.81 -0.99 17.40
N SER A 138 -1.86 -1.68 18.54
CA SER A 138 -0.66 -2.22 19.18
C SER A 138 -0.10 -3.38 18.33
N ASN A 139 1.02 -3.12 17.65
CA ASN A 139 1.69 -4.10 16.80
C ASN A 139 2.59 -4.99 17.66
N ASN A 140 1.98 -5.88 18.43
CA ASN A 140 2.69 -6.73 19.38
C ASN A 140 3.72 -7.62 18.68
N GLN A 141 4.73 -8.03 19.43
CA GLN A 141 5.59 -9.11 18.98
C GLN A 141 4.77 -10.41 18.94
N GLU A 142 4.81 -11.10 17.80
CA GLU A 142 4.06 -12.34 17.57
C GLU A 142 4.97 -13.40 16.94
N SER A 143 4.72 -14.68 17.27
CA SER A 143 5.40 -15.81 16.64
C SER A 143 4.69 -16.19 15.35
N ILE A 144 5.43 -16.21 14.25
CA ILE A 144 4.89 -16.39 12.89
C ILE A 144 5.56 -17.58 12.21
N VAL A 145 4.76 -18.44 11.60
CA VAL A 145 5.27 -19.54 10.76
C VAL A 145 5.73 -18.98 9.41
N CYS A 146 7.00 -19.21 9.07
CA CYS A 146 7.54 -18.91 7.75
C CYS A 146 7.25 -20.08 6.80
N ILE A 147 6.43 -19.84 5.78
CA ILE A 147 6.08 -20.85 4.80
C ILE A 147 7.19 -21.02 3.76
N SER A 148 7.57 -22.28 3.54
CA SER A 148 8.65 -22.63 2.62
C SER A 148 8.10 -22.99 1.23
N HIS A 149 8.99 -23.00 0.24
CA HIS A 149 8.72 -23.56 -1.08
C HIS A 149 9.35 -24.95 -1.21
N PRO A 150 8.64 -25.96 -1.78
CA PRO A 150 7.25 -25.95 -2.20
C PRO A 150 6.29 -25.78 -1.02
N LEU A 151 5.08 -25.27 -1.25
CA LEU A 151 4.07 -25.06 -0.21
C LEU A 151 3.58 -26.37 0.39
N LEU A 152 3.34 -27.41 -0.43
CA LEU A 152 2.77 -28.68 0.06
C LEU A 152 3.86 -29.73 0.33
N PRO A 153 3.86 -30.39 1.51
CA PRO A 153 4.72 -31.53 1.80
C PRO A 153 4.18 -32.79 1.11
N ASN A 154 5.04 -33.80 0.90
CA ASN A 154 4.58 -35.09 0.34
C ASN A 154 3.63 -35.85 1.27
N LYS A 155 3.80 -35.69 2.59
CA LYS A 155 3.01 -36.32 3.66
C LYS A 155 2.53 -35.23 4.62
N PRO A 156 1.40 -34.56 4.33
CA PRO A 156 0.89 -33.50 5.17
C PRO A 156 0.40 -34.03 6.52
N GLY A 157 0.75 -33.32 7.60
CA GLY A 157 0.28 -33.56 8.95
C GLY A 157 -1.01 -32.79 9.27
N GLU A 158 -1.25 -32.53 10.55
CA GLU A 158 -2.29 -31.60 11.00
C GLU A 158 -1.71 -30.20 11.23
N GLY A 159 -2.59 -29.20 11.29
CA GLY A 159 -2.19 -27.83 11.56
C GLY A 159 -1.22 -27.24 10.55
N TRP A 160 -0.15 -26.60 11.04
CA TRP A 160 0.88 -26.03 10.18
C TRP A 160 1.68 -27.09 9.43
N ASP A 161 1.81 -28.32 9.97
CA ASP A 161 2.47 -29.44 9.29
C ASP A 161 1.72 -29.91 8.01
N ARG A 162 0.54 -29.34 7.72
CA ARG A 162 -0.11 -29.47 6.39
C ARG A 162 0.70 -28.79 5.28
N PHE A 163 1.57 -27.85 5.63
CA PHE A 163 2.40 -27.07 4.71
C PHE A 163 3.88 -27.34 4.99
N ASN A 164 4.76 -27.11 4.01
CA ASN A 164 6.18 -26.97 4.34
C ASN A 164 6.40 -25.61 4.96
N HIS A 165 7.06 -25.60 6.11
CA HIS A 165 7.45 -24.39 6.82
C HIS A 165 8.76 -24.60 7.57
N ASP A 166 9.36 -23.49 7.99
CA ASP A 166 10.49 -23.55 8.92
C ASP A 166 10.02 -24.10 10.26
N LYS A 167 10.76 -25.06 10.83
CA LYS A 167 10.34 -25.80 12.04
C LYS A 167 10.13 -24.89 13.25
N GLU A 168 10.92 -23.82 13.34
CA GLU A 168 10.86 -22.86 14.44
C GLU A 168 10.16 -21.58 13.96
N PRO A 169 9.01 -21.19 14.56
CA PRO A 169 8.37 -19.91 14.28
C PRO A 169 9.29 -18.73 14.57
N VAL A 170 9.24 -17.71 13.72
CA VAL A 170 10.04 -16.50 13.87
C VAL A 170 9.27 -15.48 14.70
N LYS A 171 9.92 -14.89 15.72
CA LYS A 171 9.35 -13.76 16.47
C LYS A 171 9.47 -12.48 15.66
N ILE A 172 8.33 -11.92 15.27
CA ILE A 172 8.25 -10.70 14.47
C ILE A 172 7.63 -9.59 15.30
N ASP A 173 8.28 -8.44 15.31
CA ASP A 173 7.81 -7.21 15.95
C ASP A 173 7.77 -6.09 14.89
N PRO A 174 6.62 -5.86 14.23
CA PRO A 174 6.52 -4.87 13.18
C PRO A 174 6.82 -3.44 13.65
N SER A 175 6.55 -3.15 14.93
CA SER A 175 6.81 -1.84 15.54
C SER A 175 8.30 -1.51 15.60
N LYS A 176 9.19 -2.51 15.53
CA LYS A 176 10.66 -2.32 15.52
C LYS A 176 11.25 -2.18 14.12
N THR A 177 10.55 -2.69 13.11
CA THR A 177 11.07 -2.84 11.74
C THR A 177 10.45 -1.88 10.74
N GLY A 178 9.30 -1.27 11.06
CA GLY A 178 8.61 -0.35 10.17
C GLY A 178 7.69 0.61 10.90
N ASN A 179 6.94 1.40 10.14
CA ASN A 179 5.92 2.30 10.65
C ASN A 179 4.65 2.15 9.81
N LEU A 180 3.49 2.15 10.47
CA LEU A 180 2.21 2.33 9.79
C LEU A 180 1.92 3.82 9.66
N VAL A 181 1.52 4.24 8.46
CA VAL A 181 1.13 5.61 8.15
C VAL A 181 -0.22 5.60 7.47
N TRP A 182 -1.16 6.38 7.98
CA TRP A 182 -2.38 6.70 7.27
C TRP A 182 -2.15 7.89 6.35
N LEU A 183 -2.49 7.73 5.08
CA LEU A 183 -2.30 8.72 4.04
C LEU A 183 -3.66 9.14 3.47
N GLU A 184 -3.84 10.43 3.29
CA GLU A 184 -4.97 11.01 2.58
C GLU A 184 -4.49 11.54 1.23
N TRP A 185 -5.10 11.03 0.17
CA TRP A 185 -4.78 11.36 -1.20
C TRP A 185 -5.89 12.19 -1.84
N GLY A 186 -5.54 13.42 -2.24
CA GLY A 186 -6.49 14.43 -2.71
C GLY A 186 -6.50 15.63 -1.75
N LEU A 187 -6.68 16.84 -2.29
CA LEU A 187 -6.65 18.08 -1.50
C LEU A 187 -7.89 18.92 -1.77
N GLY A 188 -8.51 19.40 -0.69
CA GLY A 188 -9.63 20.33 -0.76
C GLY A 188 -10.99 19.69 -0.42
N GLU A 189 -11.88 20.53 0.10
CA GLU A 189 -13.21 20.13 0.61
C GLU A 189 -14.16 19.59 -0.47
N LYS A 190 -13.84 19.82 -1.75
CA LYS A 190 -14.67 19.46 -2.91
C LYS A 190 -14.05 18.38 -3.79
N GLN A 191 -12.85 17.90 -3.45
CA GLN A 191 -12.16 16.85 -4.22
C GLN A 191 -12.27 15.49 -3.53
N PRO A 192 -12.20 14.38 -4.29
CA PRO A 192 -12.14 13.06 -3.69
C PRO A 192 -11.00 12.90 -2.69
N ARG A 193 -11.33 12.43 -1.48
CA ARG A 193 -10.37 12.17 -0.40
C ARG A 193 -10.20 10.68 -0.24
N LEU A 194 -9.10 10.14 -0.76
CA LEU A 194 -8.85 8.70 -0.78
C LEU A 194 -7.90 8.30 0.35
N LEU A 195 -8.31 7.36 1.20
CA LEU A 195 -7.50 6.83 2.29
C LEU A 195 -6.62 5.68 1.81
N VAL A 196 -5.35 5.70 2.19
CA VAL A 196 -4.38 4.62 1.95
C VAL A 196 -3.67 4.31 3.26
N ALA A 197 -3.67 3.05 3.67
CA ALA A 197 -2.78 2.58 4.73
C ALA A 197 -1.42 2.23 4.09
N ALA A 198 -0.33 2.72 4.65
CA ALA A 198 1.02 2.40 4.18
C ALA A 198 1.86 1.87 5.33
N TRP A 199 2.33 0.63 5.22
CA TRP A 199 3.42 0.17 6.09
C TRP A 199 4.76 0.39 5.39
N VAL A 200 5.67 1.06 6.09
CA VAL A 200 6.94 1.52 5.55
C VAL A 200 8.08 0.90 6.37
N PRO A 201 8.96 0.10 5.77
CA PRO A 201 10.16 -0.40 6.45
C PRO A 201 11.05 0.74 6.95
N ARG A 202 11.74 0.53 8.08
CA ARG A 202 12.78 1.46 8.57
C ARG A 202 14.09 1.23 7.83
N PHE A 203 14.48 2.17 6.98
CA PHE A 203 15.77 2.17 6.30
C PHE A 203 16.85 2.76 7.22
N ARG A 204 17.45 1.92 8.08
CA ARG A 204 18.51 2.32 9.02
C ARG A 204 19.86 2.34 8.30
N SER A 205 20.41 3.50 7.95
CA SER A 205 21.84 3.82 7.63
C SER A 205 22.08 4.57 6.32
N ALA A 206 21.32 4.33 5.27
CA ALA A 206 21.45 5.04 3.99
C ALA A 206 20.09 5.18 3.31
N SER A 207 19.91 6.25 2.54
CA SER A 207 18.75 6.40 1.65
C SER A 207 18.69 5.17 0.72
N PRO A 208 17.59 4.40 0.68
CA PRO A 208 17.47 3.31 -0.26
C PRO A 208 17.63 3.87 -1.68
N ARG A 209 18.41 3.21 -2.54
CA ARG A 209 18.60 3.65 -3.93
C ARG A 209 17.36 3.41 -4.79
N LYS A 210 16.53 2.46 -4.40
CA LYS A 210 15.35 1.97 -5.10
C LYS A 210 14.33 1.47 -4.07
N LEU A 211 13.05 1.51 -4.42
CA LEU A 211 11.97 1.06 -3.56
C LEU A 211 11.14 -0.04 -4.20
N ASP A 212 10.80 -1.04 -3.40
CA ASP A 212 9.86 -2.09 -3.78
C ASP A 212 8.50 -1.84 -3.12
N PHE A 213 7.42 -2.19 -3.84
CA PHE A 213 6.05 -1.97 -3.41
C PHE A 213 5.22 -3.24 -3.52
N VAL A 214 4.39 -3.49 -2.51
CA VAL A 214 3.27 -4.42 -2.56
C VAL A 214 1.99 -3.62 -2.39
N ILE A 215 1.12 -3.62 -3.40
CA ILE A 215 -0.19 -2.96 -3.35
C ILE A 215 -1.24 -4.04 -3.18
N PHE A 216 -1.84 -4.10 -1.99
CA PHE A 216 -2.82 -5.10 -1.62
C PHE A 216 -4.25 -4.56 -1.75
N PHE A 217 -5.10 -5.26 -2.49
CA PHE A 217 -6.52 -4.96 -2.67
C PHE A 217 -7.38 -5.93 -1.86
N SER A 218 -8.12 -5.40 -0.89
CA SER A 218 -9.12 -6.17 -0.15
C SER A 218 -10.41 -6.36 -0.95
N PRO A 219 -11.34 -7.22 -0.51
CA PRO A 219 -12.71 -7.22 -1.01
C PRO A 219 -13.38 -5.85 -0.77
N ASN A 220 -14.48 -5.63 -1.49
CA ASN A 220 -15.24 -4.39 -1.46
C ASN A 220 -15.81 -4.03 -0.07
N THR A 221 -15.81 -2.73 0.23
CA THR A 221 -16.54 -2.17 1.37
C THR A 221 -18.00 -1.97 0.95
N ARG A 222 -18.92 -2.59 1.69
CA ARG A 222 -20.36 -2.54 1.41
C ARG A 222 -21.16 -2.28 2.69
N PRO A 223 -22.34 -1.63 2.61
CA PRO A 223 -23.15 -1.34 3.80
C PRO A 223 -23.48 -2.56 4.65
N GLU A 224 -23.77 -3.69 4.01
CA GLU A 224 -24.11 -4.95 4.69
C GLU A 224 -22.92 -5.52 5.48
N ALA A 225 -21.70 -5.07 5.20
CA ALA A 225 -20.49 -5.42 5.94
C ALA A 225 -20.15 -4.41 7.04
N GLY A 226 -21.06 -3.48 7.37
CA GLY A 226 -20.90 -2.51 8.45
C GLY A 226 -20.16 -1.22 8.06
N TYR A 227 -20.03 -0.94 6.76
CA TYR A 227 -19.42 0.30 6.27
C TYR A 227 -20.50 1.35 6.00
N PRO A 228 -20.29 2.62 6.38
CA PRO A 228 -21.17 3.69 5.94
C PRO A 228 -21.28 3.71 4.41
N PRO A 229 -22.47 3.84 3.79
CA PRO A 229 -22.55 4.06 2.35
C PRO A 229 -21.94 5.42 2.00
N ASP A 230 -21.11 5.47 0.95
CA ASP A 230 -20.61 6.72 0.37
C ASP A 230 -20.57 6.62 -1.16
N GLN A 231 -20.72 7.76 -1.82
CA GLN A 231 -20.74 7.90 -3.26
C GLN A 231 -19.74 8.96 -3.69
N PHE A 232 -19.20 8.82 -4.90
CA PHE A 232 -18.30 9.80 -5.47
C PHE A 232 -18.94 11.21 -5.45
N PRO A 233 -18.23 12.28 -5.02
CA PRO A 233 -16.79 12.36 -4.78
C PRO A 233 -16.29 11.96 -3.37
N TRP A 234 -17.04 11.18 -2.59
CA TRP A 234 -16.60 10.63 -1.28
C TRP A 234 -16.11 11.70 -0.29
N LEU A 235 -16.96 12.66 -0.01
CA LEU A 235 -16.65 13.80 0.87
C LEU A 235 -17.08 13.57 2.32
N ALA A 236 -18.08 12.70 2.52
CA ALA A 236 -18.55 12.17 3.81
C ALA A 236 -19.66 11.16 3.50
N PRO A 237 -19.76 10.01 4.17
CA PRO A 237 -19.08 9.62 5.42
C PRO A 237 -17.63 9.09 5.33
N TYR A 238 -17.13 8.70 4.16
CA TYR A 238 -15.73 8.29 3.97
C TYR A 238 -14.78 9.49 4.12
N PRO A 239 -13.52 9.29 4.57
CA PRO A 239 -12.93 8.04 5.05
C PRO A 239 -12.95 7.86 6.57
N TYR A 240 -13.42 8.83 7.36
CA TYR A 240 -13.16 8.83 8.80
C TYR A 240 -14.37 8.59 9.68
N SER A 241 -15.56 8.33 9.13
CA SER A 241 -16.74 8.08 9.94
C SER A 241 -16.52 7.00 10.99
N ALA A 242 -16.98 7.31 12.20
CA ALA A 242 -16.91 6.48 13.37
C ALA A 242 -18.33 6.00 13.70
N LEU A 243 -18.52 4.69 13.83
CA LEU A 243 -19.80 4.05 14.11
C LEU A 243 -19.75 3.26 15.42
N LYS A 244 -20.88 3.19 16.13
CA LYS A 244 -21.08 2.18 17.19
C LYS A 244 -21.35 0.83 16.54
N GLY A 245 -20.77 -0.24 17.10
CA GLY A 245 -20.94 -1.59 16.55
C GLY A 245 -19.85 -2.01 15.57
N GLY A 246 -18.70 -1.33 15.58
CA GLY A 246 -17.50 -1.86 14.94
C GLY A 246 -17.07 -3.20 15.55
N PRO A 247 -16.25 -3.99 14.84
CA PRO A 247 -15.90 -5.32 15.30
C PRO A 247 -15.04 -5.24 16.57
N ILE A 248 -15.66 -5.69 17.67
CA ILE A 248 -15.12 -6.48 18.80
C ILE A 248 -15.07 -5.76 20.16
N ARG A 249 -15.93 -6.23 21.07
CA ARG A 249 -15.55 -7.10 22.21
C ARG A 249 -16.57 -8.25 22.26
N LYS A 250 -16.13 -9.52 22.39
CA LYS A 250 -17.06 -10.66 22.62
C LYS A 250 -17.86 -10.44 23.91
N ASP A 251 -17.29 -9.69 24.85
CA ASP A 251 -17.79 -9.53 26.22
C ASP A 251 -17.90 -8.05 26.66
N GLY A 252 -18.04 -7.10 25.72
CA GLY A 252 -18.10 -5.67 26.03
C GLY A 252 -19.14 -4.90 25.22
N PRO A 253 -19.60 -3.73 25.70
CA PRO A 253 -20.55 -2.90 24.96
C PRO A 253 -19.96 -2.48 23.61
N PRO A 254 -20.80 -2.19 22.60
CA PRO A 254 -20.33 -1.74 21.29
C PRO A 254 -19.55 -0.44 21.43
N ALA A 255 -18.23 -0.51 21.26
CA ALA A 255 -17.37 0.67 21.25
C ALA A 255 -17.45 1.37 19.88
N LEU A 256 -17.16 2.66 19.89
CA LEU A 256 -16.97 3.43 18.67
C LEU A 256 -15.75 2.92 17.90
N ALA A 257 -15.88 2.71 16.58
CA ALA A 257 -14.77 2.33 15.72
C ALA A 257 -14.83 3.05 14.37
N GLN A 258 -13.70 3.17 13.68
CA GLN A 258 -13.62 3.72 12.33
C GLN A 258 -13.48 2.58 11.31
N PRO A 259 -14.55 2.17 10.59
CA PRO A 259 -14.52 0.97 9.75
C PRO A 259 -13.45 1.02 8.66
N TYR A 260 -13.25 2.18 8.02
CA TYR A 260 -12.30 2.34 6.92
C TYR A 260 -10.81 2.29 7.38
N PRO A 261 -10.34 3.11 8.35
CA PRO A 261 -9.03 2.89 8.98
C PRO A 261 -8.90 1.49 9.61
N GLY A 262 -9.94 0.99 10.28
CA GLY A 262 -9.93 -0.33 10.90
C GLY A 262 -9.66 -1.45 9.88
N LEU A 263 -10.12 -1.32 8.64
CA LEU A 263 -9.92 -2.32 7.59
C LEU A 263 -8.44 -2.50 7.24
N GLY A 264 -7.71 -1.42 6.95
CA GLY A 264 -6.29 -1.52 6.62
C GLY A 264 -5.48 -2.09 7.78
N HIS A 265 -5.78 -1.69 9.02
CA HIS A 265 -5.16 -2.28 10.20
C HIS A 265 -5.37 -3.78 10.29
N ARG A 266 -6.63 -4.21 10.18
CA ARG A 266 -7.04 -5.60 10.31
C ARG A 266 -6.30 -6.47 9.30
N TYR A 267 -6.26 -6.08 8.04
CA TYR A 267 -5.55 -6.86 7.03
C TYR A 267 -4.05 -6.90 7.29
N LEU A 268 -3.43 -5.74 7.52
CA LEU A 268 -1.98 -5.65 7.67
C LEU A 268 -1.46 -6.41 8.91
N PHE A 269 -2.17 -6.36 10.04
CA PHE A 269 -1.61 -6.79 11.34
C PHE A 269 -2.42 -7.83 12.14
N ARG A 270 -3.71 -8.08 11.86
CA ARG A 270 -4.55 -8.85 12.80
C ARG A 270 -5.34 -10.00 12.21
N GLU A 271 -5.96 -9.81 11.06
CA GLU A 271 -6.82 -10.80 10.41
C GLU A 271 -6.06 -11.55 9.33
N LYS A 272 -5.31 -10.85 8.49
CA LYS A 272 -4.55 -11.47 7.40
C LYS A 272 -3.04 -11.42 7.62
N TRP A 273 -2.56 -10.70 8.63
CA TRP A 273 -1.16 -10.74 9.07
C TRP A 273 -0.16 -10.44 7.93
N LEU A 274 -0.52 -9.59 6.97
CA LEU A 274 0.27 -9.39 5.74
C LEU A 274 1.70 -8.90 6.05
N ILE A 275 1.85 -7.98 7.01
CA ILE A 275 3.17 -7.44 7.38
C ILE A 275 4.02 -8.49 8.09
N TYR A 276 3.42 -9.26 8.99
CA TYR A 276 4.09 -10.35 9.68
C TYR A 276 4.61 -11.40 8.70
N GLN A 277 3.78 -11.77 7.70
CA GLN A 277 4.17 -12.70 6.65
C GLN A 277 5.29 -12.14 5.74
N MET A 278 5.26 -10.84 5.39
CA MET A 278 6.37 -10.19 4.65
C MET A 278 7.69 -10.26 5.43
N LEU A 279 7.63 -9.92 6.72
CA LEU A 279 8.80 -9.87 7.60
C LEU A 279 9.35 -11.27 7.88
N ALA A 280 8.50 -12.26 8.10
CA ALA A 280 8.89 -13.66 8.23
C ALA A 280 9.58 -14.19 6.97
N ALA A 281 9.10 -13.79 5.79
CA ALA A 281 9.75 -14.09 4.50
C ALA A 281 11.03 -13.27 4.25
N GLN A 282 11.47 -12.45 5.21
CA GLN A 282 12.63 -11.54 5.10
C GLN A 282 12.57 -10.67 3.84
N ARG A 283 11.40 -10.09 3.57
CA ARG A 283 11.21 -9.17 2.45
C ARG A 283 11.05 -7.74 2.93
N GLN A 284 11.71 -6.82 2.22
CA GLN A 284 11.68 -5.39 2.48
C GLN A 284 10.96 -4.70 1.31
N ALA A 285 9.71 -4.31 1.55
CA ALA A 285 8.91 -3.53 0.60
C ALA A 285 7.94 -2.62 1.35
N ILE A 286 7.58 -1.51 0.73
CA ILE A 286 6.47 -0.67 1.19
C ILE A 286 5.17 -1.39 0.85
N VAL A 287 4.33 -1.63 1.86
CA VAL A 287 3.03 -2.27 1.66
C VAL A 287 1.95 -1.19 1.66
N LEU A 288 1.32 -0.99 0.50
CA LEU A 288 0.20 -0.07 0.32
C LEU A 288 -1.12 -0.85 0.35
N PHE A 289 -2.05 -0.34 1.13
CA PHE A 289 -3.42 -0.83 1.22
C PHE A 289 -4.36 0.34 0.89
N PRO A 290 -4.75 0.51 -0.39
CA PRO A 290 -5.77 1.47 -0.76
C PRO A 290 -7.10 1.05 -0.10
N VAL A 291 -7.71 1.94 0.67
CA VAL A 291 -9.00 1.67 1.28
C VAL A 291 -10.08 2.03 0.27
N GLN A 292 -10.98 1.11 -0.01
CA GLN A 292 -12.08 1.36 -0.92
C GLN A 292 -13.25 2.02 -0.17
N PRO A 293 -13.86 3.10 -0.68
CA PRO A 293 -15.02 3.74 -0.05
C PRO A 293 -16.35 3.02 -0.30
N SER A 294 -16.48 2.30 -1.42
CA SER A 294 -17.71 1.61 -1.85
C SER A 294 -17.38 0.44 -2.80
N ASN A 295 -18.28 0.04 -3.72
CA ASN A 295 -17.98 -0.92 -4.79
C ASN A 295 -17.03 -0.38 -5.87
N ASP A 296 -16.57 0.87 -5.73
CA ASP A 296 -15.75 1.52 -6.74
C ASP A 296 -14.38 1.94 -6.20
N TRP A 297 -13.35 1.50 -6.90
CA TRP A 297 -11.94 1.73 -6.58
C TRP A 297 -11.41 3.08 -7.09
N GLY A 298 -12.17 3.81 -7.91
CA GLY A 298 -11.74 5.10 -8.44
C GLY A 298 -10.42 4.99 -9.19
N PRO A 299 -9.42 5.85 -8.91
CA PRO A 299 -8.12 5.78 -9.56
C PRO A 299 -7.32 4.53 -9.18
N PHE A 300 -7.67 3.81 -8.12
CA PHE A 300 -6.91 2.62 -7.69
C PHE A 300 -7.12 1.39 -8.60
N GLN A 301 -8.18 1.36 -9.44
CA GLN A 301 -8.39 0.27 -10.41
C GLN A 301 -7.72 0.49 -11.77
N GLU A 302 -6.90 1.54 -11.88
CA GLU A 302 -6.26 1.94 -13.13
C GLU A 302 -4.75 2.08 -12.91
N VAL A 303 -3.95 1.59 -13.87
CA VAL A 303 -2.49 1.66 -13.76
C VAL A 303 -2.01 3.10 -13.68
N SER A 304 -2.65 4.05 -14.37
CA SER A 304 -2.23 5.45 -14.32
C SER A 304 -2.48 6.08 -12.95
N GLY A 305 -3.58 5.70 -12.29
CA GLY A 305 -3.85 6.12 -10.91
C GLY A 305 -2.88 5.49 -9.91
N LEU A 306 -2.53 4.21 -10.06
CA LEU A 306 -1.50 3.60 -9.21
C LEU A 306 -0.10 4.15 -9.48
N ALA A 307 0.25 4.45 -10.73
CA ALA A 307 1.50 5.12 -11.09
C ALA A 307 1.61 6.47 -10.39
N ARG A 308 0.51 7.24 -10.40
CA ARG A 308 0.43 8.50 -9.67
C ARG A 308 0.57 8.31 -8.16
N LEU A 309 -0.16 7.34 -7.58
CA LEU A 309 -0.10 7.04 -6.15
C LEU A 309 1.33 6.67 -5.72
N VAL A 310 2.00 5.77 -6.43
CA VAL A 310 3.37 5.32 -6.10
C VAL A 310 4.35 6.50 -6.14
N ALA A 311 4.23 7.37 -7.13
CA ALA A 311 5.05 8.58 -7.22
C ALA A 311 4.81 9.53 -6.02
N GLU A 312 3.53 9.79 -5.68
CA GLU A 312 3.16 10.65 -4.56
C GLU A 312 3.54 10.06 -3.19
N VAL A 313 3.43 8.74 -3.01
CA VAL A 313 3.90 8.02 -1.82
C VAL A 313 5.41 8.14 -1.69
N THR A 314 6.15 7.86 -2.75
CA THR A 314 7.61 7.97 -2.77
C THR A 314 8.05 9.37 -2.36
N HIS A 315 7.42 10.40 -2.97
CA HIS A 315 7.63 11.80 -2.62
C HIS A 315 7.32 12.08 -1.14
N PHE A 316 6.17 11.63 -0.63
CA PHE A 316 5.78 11.81 0.77
C PHE A 316 6.79 11.19 1.74
N LEU A 317 7.22 9.94 1.48
CA LEU A 317 8.16 9.23 2.35
C LEU A 317 9.54 9.89 2.37
N HIS A 318 10.00 10.39 1.22
CA HIS A 318 11.27 11.08 1.13
C HIS A 318 11.23 12.46 1.79
N ARG A 319 10.12 13.20 1.63
CA ARG A 319 9.85 14.47 2.31
C ARG A 319 9.75 14.31 3.83
N THR A 320 9.31 13.17 4.33
CA THR A 320 9.12 12.92 5.77
C THR A 320 10.29 12.19 6.42
N ALA A 321 11.44 12.16 5.76
CA ALA A 321 12.69 11.55 6.22
C ALA A 321 12.67 10.01 6.30
N MET A 322 11.59 9.36 5.86
CA MET A 322 11.46 7.91 5.93
C MET A 322 12.36 7.19 4.91
N THR A 323 12.71 7.85 3.79
CA THR A 323 13.60 7.28 2.75
C THR A 323 14.79 8.17 2.38
N SER A 324 15.02 9.29 3.06
CA SER A 324 16.16 10.21 2.80
C SER A 324 17.26 10.12 3.87
N GLY A 325 17.31 9.01 4.62
CA GLY A 325 18.37 8.74 5.61
C GLY A 325 18.33 9.60 6.89
N GLY A 326 17.32 10.46 7.04
CA GLY A 326 17.19 11.38 8.18
C GLY A 326 16.48 10.81 9.40
N ASN A 327 15.80 9.66 9.28
CA ASN A 327 15.05 9.10 10.40
C ASN A 327 15.96 8.36 11.38
N LYS A 328 16.35 9.06 12.46
CA LYS A 328 17.04 8.51 13.63
C LYS A 328 16.09 8.17 14.79
N SER A 329 14.78 8.31 14.59
CA SER A 329 13.82 8.08 15.66
C SER A 329 13.72 6.61 15.97
N ASP A 330 14.09 6.24 17.19
CA ASP A 330 13.78 4.93 17.79
C ASP A 330 12.34 4.87 18.33
N GLU A 331 11.57 5.96 18.24
CA GLU A 331 10.20 6.01 18.78
C GLU A 331 9.25 5.10 18.00
N GLU A 332 8.81 4.04 18.69
CA GLU A 332 7.90 3.01 18.19
C GLU A 332 6.45 3.53 18.10
N ASP A 333 5.72 3.09 17.07
CA ASP A 333 4.25 3.21 16.92
C ASP A 333 3.63 4.62 16.94
N LEU A 334 4.41 5.69 16.76
CA LEU A 334 3.87 7.04 16.69
C LEU A 334 3.32 7.35 15.29
N ALA A 335 2.10 7.91 15.24
CA ALA A 335 1.60 8.54 14.03
C ALA A 335 2.60 9.63 13.60
N PRO A 336 3.04 9.64 12.34
CA PRO A 336 4.06 10.57 11.91
C PRO A 336 3.55 12.00 12.07
N GLN A 337 4.25 12.77 12.89
CA GLN A 337 4.10 14.21 12.89
C GLN A 337 4.82 14.73 11.64
N PRO A 338 4.16 15.51 10.77
CA PRO A 338 4.83 16.04 9.60
C PRO A 338 5.96 16.98 10.05
N ARG A 339 7.20 16.49 10.02
CA ARG A 339 8.41 17.28 10.23
C ARG A 339 8.90 17.74 8.87
N TYR A 340 8.52 18.97 8.50
CA TYR A 340 8.81 19.56 7.19
C TYR A 340 10.26 20.02 7.01
N ARG A 341 11.13 19.84 8.01
CA ARG A 341 12.48 20.42 7.99
C ARG A 341 13.52 19.37 8.26
N PHE A 342 14.34 19.11 7.24
CA PHE A 342 15.60 18.41 7.41
C PHE A 342 16.59 19.36 8.06
N TYR A 343 17.57 18.81 8.78
CA TYR A 343 18.68 19.61 9.29
C TYR A 343 19.32 20.40 8.13
N ARG A 344 19.42 21.72 8.30
CA ARG A 344 19.98 22.66 7.32
C ARG A 344 21.37 22.21 6.88
N ASN A 345 21.69 22.40 5.59
CA ASN A 345 23.02 22.28 4.97
C ASN A 345 23.47 20.87 4.53
N ALA A 346 22.63 20.10 3.83
CA ALA A 346 23.03 18.84 3.22
C ALA A 346 22.86 18.85 1.70
N VAL A 347 23.67 18.02 1.02
CA VAL A 347 23.36 17.57 -0.34
C VAL A 347 22.44 16.37 -0.18
N HIS A 348 21.22 16.47 -0.69
CA HIS A 348 20.23 15.41 -0.56
C HIS A 348 20.39 14.35 -1.66
N ASP A 349 20.24 13.09 -1.28
CA ASP A 349 20.10 12.00 -2.25
C ASP A 349 18.84 12.21 -3.10
N PRO A 350 18.85 11.84 -4.39
CA PRO A 350 17.65 11.94 -5.22
C PRO A 350 16.54 11.02 -4.71
N LEU A 351 15.31 11.38 -5.06
CA LEU A 351 14.13 10.56 -4.79
C LEU A 351 14.33 9.14 -5.36
N PRO A 352 14.24 8.08 -4.53
CA PRO A 352 14.49 6.73 -5.02
C PRO A 352 13.34 6.24 -5.91
N PRO A 353 13.62 5.77 -7.13
CA PRO A 353 12.57 5.27 -8.01
C PRO A 353 12.00 3.93 -7.50
N ALA A 354 10.76 3.65 -7.89
CA ALA A 354 10.22 2.29 -7.77
C ALA A 354 11.03 1.32 -8.63
N GLN A 355 11.33 0.15 -8.10
CA GLN A 355 12.04 -0.92 -8.80
C GLN A 355 11.12 -2.07 -9.14
N ARG A 356 10.40 -2.58 -8.13
CA ARG A 356 9.50 -3.72 -8.30
C ARG A 356 8.16 -3.42 -7.65
N ILE A 357 7.09 -3.64 -8.40
CA ILE A 357 5.71 -3.51 -7.95
C ILE A 357 5.03 -4.86 -8.04
N VAL A 358 4.41 -5.25 -6.93
CA VAL A 358 3.53 -6.39 -6.79
C VAL A 358 2.10 -5.87 -6.65
N LEU A 359 1.20 -6.40 -7.46
CA LEU A 359 -0.24 -6.24 -7.23
C LEU A 359 -0.78 -7.51 -6.59
N SER A 360 -1.26 -7.41 -5.35
CA SER A 360 -1.83 -8.52 -4.60
C SER A 360 -3.30 -8.26 -4.32
N GLY A 361 -4.16 -9.27 -4.44
CA GLY A 361 -5.58 -9.11 -4.14
C GLY A 361 -6.17 -10.34 -3.50
N PHE A 362 -7.14 -10.12 -2.62
CA PHE A 362 -7.93 -11.19 -1.99
C PHE A 362 -9.38 -11.15 -2.47
N SER A 363 -9.91 -12.29 -2.92
CA SER A 363 -11.31 -12.40 -3.38
C SER A 363 -11.66 -11.35 -4.44
N ALA A 364 -12.78 -10.63 -4.28
CA ALA A 364 -13.19 -9.53 -5.16
C ALA A 364 -12.17 -8.37 -5.25
N GLY A 365 -11.17 -8.30 -4.34
CA GLY A 365 -10.04 -7.40 -4.48
C GLY A 365 -9.16 -7.67 -5.71
N MET A 366 -9.30 -8.84 -6.34
CA MET A 366 -8.63 -9.15 -7.61
C MET A 366 -9.25 -8.44 -8.83
N SER A 367 -10.49 -7.97 -8.74
CA SER A 367 -11.19 -7.32 -9.86
C SER A 367 -10.45 -6.09 -10.43
N PRO A 368 -9.95 -5.12 -9.62
CA PRO A 368 -9.14 -4.02 -10.13
C PRO A 368 -7.85 -4.51 -10.83
N ILE A 369 -7.20 -5.55 -10.30
CA ILE A 369 -5.96 -6.10 -10.89
C ILE A 369 -6.20 -6.67 -12.28
N VAL A 370 -7.29 -7.43 -12.45
CA VAL A 370 -7.61 -8.04 -13.73
C VAL A 370 -7.88 -6.99 -14.81
N ARG A 371 -8.56 -5.89 -14.47
CA ARG A 371 -8.74 -4.74 -15.37
C ARG A 371 -7.41 -4.12 -15.81
N MET A 372 -6.43 -4.06 -14.90
CA MET A 372 -5.12 -3.48 -15.18
C MET A 372 -4.24 -4.34 -16.10
N LEU A 373 -4.45 -5.66 -16.17
CA LEU A 373 -3.66 -6.57 -17.04
C LEU A 373 -3.74 -6.22 -18.52
N THR A 374 -4.83 -5.57 -18.95
CA THR A 374 -5.03 -5.15 -20.34
C THR A 374 -4.49 -3.76 -20.65
N THR A 375 -3.85 -3.09 -19.68
CA THR A 375 -3.32 -1.74 -19.87
C THR A 375 -2.24 -1.69 -20.96
N ARG A 376 -2.17 -0.58 -21.69
CA ARG A 376 -1.16 -0.30 -22.73
C ARG A 376 -0.38 0.97 -22.41
N TYR A 377 0.84 1.08 -22.95
CA TYR A 377 1.61 2.33 -22.88
C TYR A 377 0.80 3.51 -23.42
N GLY A 378 0.91 4.65 -22.75
CA GLY A 378 0.15 5.86 -23.09
C GLY A 378 -1.32 5.85 -22.67
N GLN A 379 -1.84 4.74 -22.13
CA GLN A 379 -3.20 4.70 -21.58
C GLN A 379 -3.33 5.71 -20.44
N LYS A 380 -4.42 6.48 -20.50
CA LYS A 380 -4.80 7.49 -19.50
C LYS A 380 -5.88 6.93 -18.60
N LEU A 381 -6.16 7.63 -17.50
CA LEU A 381 -7.30 7.32 -16.62
C LEU A 381 -8.61 7.31 -17.41
N ILE A 382 -9.35 6.19 -17.38
CA ILE A 382 -10.61 5.96 -18.15
C ILE A 382 -11.87 6.09 -17.26
N ASP A 383 -11.72 6.44 -15.99
CA ASP A 383 -12.84 6.53 -15.08
C ASP A 383 -13.77 7.72 -15.39
N GLY A 384 -15.02 7.41 -15.75
CA GLY A 384 -16.05 8.39 -16.15
C GLY A 384 -16.27 9.52 -15.15
N ARG A 385 -16.08 9.25 -13.85
CA ARG A 385 -16.28 10.24 -12.78
C ARG A 385 -15.10 11.21 -12.68
N PHE A 386 -13.94 10.81 -13.19
CA PHE A 386 -12.74 11.62 -13.32
C PHE A 386 -12.60 12.22 -14.72
N ASN A 387 -13.61 12.12 -15.61
CA ASN A 387 -13.51 12.64 -16.99
C ASN A 387 -13.52 14.17 -17.10
N ASN A 388 -13.88 14.91 -16.04
CA ASN A 388 -13.63 16.35 -16.01
C ASN A 388 -12.11 16.58 -16.06
N THR A 389 -11.63 17.35 -17.04
CA THR A 389 -10.21 17.60 -17.32
C THR A 389 -9.42 18.03 -16.09
N SER A 390 -10.04 18.82 -15.19
CA SER A 390 -9.43 19.20 -13.91
C SER A 390 -9.11 17.99 -13.04
N LEU A 391 -10.11 17.21 -12.62
CA LEU A 391 -9.92 16.02 -11.77
C LEU A 391 -9.08 14.93 -12.44
N LYS A 392 -9.24 14.71 -13.75
CA LYS A 392 -8.42 13.74 -14.50
C LYS A 392 -6.95 14.03 -14.32
N SER A 393 -6.55 15.28 -14.60
CA SER A 393 -5.15 15.70 -14.57
C SER A 393 -4.49 15.54 -13.20
N LEU A 394 -5.29 15.55 -12.13
CA LEU A 394 -4.79 15.39 -10.78
C LEU A 394 -4.40 13.94 -10.48
N PHE A 395 -5.24 12.97 -10.85
CA PHE A 395 -5.04 11.55 -10.50
C PHE A 395 -4.37 10.71 -11.59
N ASP A 396 -4.22 11.24 -12.80
CA ASP A 396 -3.60 10.55 -13.93
C ASP A 396 -2.07 10.72 -13.92
N ALA A 397 -1.35 9.74 -14.47
CA ALA A 397 0.10 9.77 -14.66
C ALA A 397 0.50 8.97 -15.90
N ASP A 398 1.74 9.14 -16.35
CA ASP A 398 2.30 8.23 -17.34
C ASP A 398 2.39 6.81 -16.74
N VAL A 399 1.83 5.85 -17.45
CA VAL A 399 1.83 4.44 -17.05
C VAL A 399 3.16 3.76 -17.31
N ALA A 400 4.03 4.33 -18.17
CA ALA A 400 5.25 3.65 -18.60
C ALA A 400 6.19 3.27 -17.45
N PRO A 401 6.52 4.15 -16.49
CA PRO A 401 7.36 3.78 -15.34
C PRO A 401 6.76 2.66 -14.50
N PHE A 402 5.44 2.65 -14.34
CA PHE A 402 4.73 1.61 -13.59
C PHE A 402 4.72 0.28 -14.33
N LEU A 403 4.38 0.26 -15.62
CA LEU A 403 4.36 -0.97 -16.42
C LEU A 403 5.73 -1.65 -16.52
N ASN A 404 6.81 -0.85 -16.48
CA ASN A 404 8.19 -1.34 -16.46
C ASN A 404 8.61 -1.95 -15.11
N THR A 405 7.97 -1.55 -14.01
CA THR A 405 8.30 -1.99 -12.65
C THR A 405 7.28 -2.98 -12.09
N TRP A 406 6.10 -3.09 -12.69
CA TRP A 406 5.10 -4.09 -12.35
C TRP A 406 5.51 -5.49 -12.84
N MET A 407 6.00 -6.27 -11.89
CA MET A 407 6.60 -7.58 -12.15
C MET A 407 5.79 -8.73 -11.58
N GLU A 408 4.92 -8.52 -10.58
CA GLU A 408 4.20 -9.64 -9.96
C GLU A 408 2.71 -9.39 -9.78
N VAL A 409 1.94 -10.47 -9.89
CA VAL A 409 0.54 -10.55 -9.47
C VAL A 409 0.38 -11.69 -8.48
N TRP A 410 -0.18 -11.40 -7.31
CA TRP A 410 -0.51 -12.38 -6.29
C TRP A 410 -2.03 -12.44 -6.08
N ASP A 411 -2.61 -13.55 -6.52
CA ASP A 411 -4.03 -13.83 -6.44
C ASP A 411 -4.32 -14.76 -5.26
N HIS A 412 -5.00 -14.21 -4.25
CA HIS A 412 -5.50 -14.94 -3.11
C HIS A 412 -7.00 -15.16 -3.29
N ASP A 413 -7.38 -16.24 -3.94
CA ASP A 413 -8.75 -16.73 -4.03
C ASP A 413 -9.72 -15.87 -4.85
N ALA A 414 -9.32 -15.42 -6.05
CA ALA A 414 -10.21 -14.73 -6.99
C ALA A 414 -11.52 -15.50 -7.26
N PRO A 415 -12.70 -14.86 -7.14
CA PRO A 415 -13.98 -15.54 -7.32
C PRO A 415 -14.24 -15.92 -8.78
N ASN A 416 -14.76 -17.13 -9.02
CA ASN A 416 -15.31 -17.56 -10.31
C ASN A 416 -16.85 -17.69 -10.27
N ARG A 417 -17.53 -16.70 -9.71
CA ARG A 417 -19.00 -16.70 -9.59
C ARG A 417 -19.55 -15.31 -9.81
N ALA A 418 -20.85 -15.26 -10.13
CA ALA A 418 -21.56 -14.00 -10.28
C ALA A 418 -21.48 -13.14 -9.00
N PRO A 419 -21.39 -11.81 -9.15
CA PRO A 419 -21.27 -11.07 -10.41
C PRO A 419 -19.84 -10.94 -10.96
N ASP A 420 -18.81 -11.25 -10.16
CA ASP A 420 -17.45 -10.73 -10.40
C ASP A 420 -16.65 -11.50 -11.46
N TYR A 421 -16.90 -12.81 -11.65
CA TYR A 421 -16.21 -13.71 -12.61
C TYR A 421 -14.69 -13.44 -12.78
N THR A 422 -14.04 -13.01 -11.70
CA THR A 422 -12.71 -12.39 -11.74
C THR A 422 -11.65 -13.43 -12.09
N ARG A 423 -11.82 -14.68 -11.65
CA ARG A 423 -10.99 -15.81 -12.03
C ARG A 423 -10.99 -16.05 -13.54
N THR A 424 -12.16 -16.08 -14.16
CA THR A 424 -12.30 -16.27 -15.63
C THR A 424 -11.56 -15.17 -16.39
N ALA A 425 -11.70 -13.92 -15.95
CA ALA A 425 -11.01 -12.80 -16.58
C ALA A 425 -9.49 -12.82 -16.33
N LEU A 426 -9.04 -13.25 -15.14
CA LEU A 426 -7.63 -13.46 -14.84
C LEU A 426 -7.02 -14.54 -15.75
N ASP A 427 -7.69 -15.69 -15.91
CA ASP A 427 -7.27 -16.77 -16.82
C ASP A 427 -7.23 -16.31 -18.29
N LYS A 428 -8.11 -15.39 -18.69
CA LYS A 428 -8.12 -14.79 -20.02
C LYS A 428 -6.94 -13.84 -20.26
N PHE A 429 -6.66 -12.93 -19.32
CA PHE A 429 -5.75 -11.79 -19.56
C PHE A 429 -4.32 -12.00 -19.03
N ALA A 430 -4.14 -12.75 -17.94
CA ALA A 430 -2.83 -12.97 -17.35
C ALA A 430 -1.83 -13.67 -18.29
N PRO A 431 -2.22 -14.64 -19.15
CA PRO A 431 -1.28 -15.21 -20.12
C PRO A 431 -0.64 -14.17 -21.03
N GLY A 432 -1.43 -13.22 -21.54
CA GLY A 432 -0.91 -12.15 -22.39
C GLY A 432 0.02 -11.21 -21.63
N TRP A 433 -0.33 -10.86 -20.39
CA TRP A 433 0.53 -10.05 -19.52
C TRP A 433 1.85 -10.76 -19.21
N MET A 434 1.83 -12.06 -18.86
CA MET A 434 3.04 -12.83 -18.60
C MET A 434 3.95 -12.98 -19.83
N SER A 435 3.38 -13.08 -21.03
CA SER A 435 4.15 -13.19 -22.28
C SER A 435 4.87 -11.91 -22.70
N GLN A 436 4.47 -10.74 -22.17
CA GLN A 436 5.10 -9.45 -22.51
C GLN A 436 6.48 -9.25 -21.87
N ASN A 437 6.78 -9.96 -20.77
CA ASN A 437 8.07 -9.88 -20.08
C ASN A 437 8.35 -11.19 -19.35
N GLU A 438 9.48 -11.83 -19.67
CA GLU A 438 9.87 -13.12 -19.09
C GLU A 438 10.17 -13.07 -17.58
N GLN A 439 10.41 -11.88 -17.03
CA GLN A 439 10.63 -11.67 -15.59
C GLN A 439 9.32 -11.54 -14.80
N ARG A 440 8.17 -11.50 -15.47
CA ARG A 440 6.87 -11.42 -14.79
C ARG A 440 6.53 -12.72 -14.08
N ILE A 441 5.99 -12.54 -12.87
CA ILE A 441 5.65 -13.58 -11.92
C ILE A 441 4.14 -13.56 -11.66
N LEU A 442 3.54 -14.74 -11.63
CA LEU A 442 2.16 -14.94 -11.20
C LEU A 442 2.09 -15.97 -10.08
N ARG A 443 1.34 -15.67 -9.03
CA ARG A 443 1.02 -16.61 -7.95
C ARG A 443 -0.49 -16.67 -7.83
N CYS A 444 -1.10 -17.83 -8.09
CA CYS A 444 -2.54 -18.03 -7.97
C CYS A 444 -2.82 -19.11 -6.94
N TYR A 445 -3.59 -18.73 -5.94
CA TYR A 445 -4.05 -19.61 -4.88
C TYR A 445 -5.56 -19.63 -4.89
N GLN A 446 -6.17 -20.81 -4.94
CA GLN A 446 -7.61 -20.95 -5.09
C GLN A 446 -8.15 -21.95 -4.08
N SER A 447 -9.40 -21.78 -3.68
CA SER A 447 -10.14 -22.71 -2.83
C SER A 447 -11.33 -23.31 -3.56
N GLY A 448 -11.86 -24.41 -3.03
CA GLY A 448 -13.12 -25.01 -3.48
C GLY A 448 -14.34 -24.09 -3.36
N TYR A 449 -14.23 -22.97 -2.63
CA TYR A 449 -15.28 -21.96 -2.53
C TYR A 449 -15.40 -21.09 -3.79
N THR A 450 -14.30 -20.87 -4.49
CA THR A 450 -14.20 -19.90 -5.60
C THR A 450 -14.00 -20.57 -6.94
N THR A 451 -13.50 -21.80 -6.97
CA THR A 451 -13.16 -22.54 -8.20
C THR A 451 -13.45 -24.03 -8.08
N PRO A 452 -13.71 -24.71 -9.21
CA PRO A 452 -13.87 -26.16 -9.22
C PRO A 452 -12.53 -26.87 -9.02
N ARG A 453 -12.58 -28.12 -8.53
CA ARG A 453 -11.41 -28.94 -8.19
C ARG A 453 -10.44 -29.16 -9.36
N ASP A 454 -10.95 -29.20 -10.58
CA ASP A 454 -10.19 -29.43 -11.82
C ASP A 454 -9.60 -28.15 -12.42
N TRP A 455 -9.72 -26.99 -11.75
CA TRP A 455 -9.20 -25.72 -12.24
C TRP A 455 -7.70 -25.75 -12.50
N ILE A 456 -6.90 -26.36 -11.62
CA ILE A 456 -5.43 -26.37 -11.75
C ILE A 456 -4.95 -27.13 -13.00
N GLN A 457 -5.75 -28.09 -13.48
CA GLN A 457 -5.49 -28.84 -14.72
C GLN A 457 -6.01 -28.11 -15.97
N SER A 458 -7.13 -27.42 -15.85
CA SER A 458 -7.84 -26.80 -16.98
C SER A 458 -7.46 -25.33 -17.24
N THR A 459 -6.81 -24.66 -16.29
CA THR A 459 -6.44 -23.24 -16.44
C THR A 459 -5.41 -23.04 -17.58
N PRO A 460 -5.58 -22.01 -18.42
CA PRO A 460 -4.58 -21.65 -19.44
C PRO A 460 -3.23 -21.22 -18.82
N LEU A 461 -3.17 -20.96 -17.53
CA LEU A 461 -1.95 -20.65 -16.80
C LEU A 461 -1.03 -21.87 -16.61
N ALA A 462 -1.57 -23.09 -16.76
CA ALA A 462 -0.83 -24.34 -16.63
C ALA A 462 0.38 -24.43 -17.58
N LYS A 463 0.32 -23.74 -18.74
CA LYS A 463 1.44 -23.67 -19.70
C LYS A 463 2.67 -22.94 -19.14
N PHE A 464 2.50 -22.11 -18.10
CA PHE A 464 3.59 -21.42 -17.42
C PHE A 464 4.08 -22.17 -16.18
N THR A 465 3.57 -23.37 -15.92
CA THR A 465 3.97 -24.27 -14.83
C THR A 465 4.31 -25.65 -15.39
N PRO A 466 5.47 -25.85 -16.04
CA PRO A 466 5.80 -27.12 -16.67
C PRO A 466 6.08 -28.24 -15.66
N GLY A 467 6.27 -27.91 -14.38
CA GLY A 467 6.43 -28.90 -13.32
C GLY A 467 5.22 -29.82 -13.17
N SER A 468 5.47 -31.02 -12.64
CA SER A 468 4.44 -32.02 -12.36
C SER A 468 3.44 -31.51 -11.34
N LEU A 469 2.16 -31.86 -11.54
CA LEU A 469 1.13 -31.64 -10.54
C LEU A 469 1.45 -32.46 -9.28
N LYS A 470 1.67 -31.78 -8.15
CA LYS A 470 1.78 -32.40 -6.85
C LYS A 470 0.39 -32.55 -6.26
N SER A 471 0.09 -33.78 -5.84
CA SER A 471 -1.13 -34.14 -5.13
C SER A 471 -0.71 -34.93 -3.90
N PRO A 472 -0.39 -34.27 -2.77
CA PRO A 472 -0.06 -34.97 -1.53
C PRO A 472 -1.17 -35.91 -1.06
N SER A 473 -0.85 -36.76 -0.09
CA SER A 473 -1.84 -37.61 0.58
C SER A 473 -2.95 -36.72 1.18
N SER A 474 -4.21 -37.19 1.13
CA SER A 474 -5.32 -36.40 1.66
C SER A 474 -5.24 -36.30 3.19
N VAL A 475 -5.54 -35.12 3.74
CA VAL A 475 -5.69 -34.96 5.20
C VAL A 475 -7.16 -34.95 5.53
N GLY A 476 -7.62 -35.93 6.32
CA GLY A 476 -9.05 -36.08 6.64
C GLY A 476 -9.93 -36.26 5.39
N GLY A 477 -9.41 -36.87 4.32
CA GLY A 477 -10.12 -37.06 3.05
C GLY A 477 -10.18 -35.84 2.12
N ARG A 478 -9.57 -34.71 2.53
CA ARG A 478 -9.52 -33.47 1.74
C ARG A 478 -8.21 -33.36 0.98
N ILE A 479 -8.25 -32.78 -0.22
CA ILE A 479 -7.07 -32.66 -1.08
C ILE A 479 -6.57 -31.21 -1.14
N ALA A 480 -5.28 -31.06 -1.40
CA ALA A 480 -4.71 -29.85 -1.94
C ALA A 480 -3.84 -30.22 -3.13
N LEU A 481 -3.75 -29.33 -4.10
CA LEU A 481 -3.00 -29.54 -5.34
C LEU A 481 -2.05 -28.38 -5.53
N GLU A 482 -0.86 -28.67 -6.03
CA GLU A 482 0.20 -27.69 -6.19
C GLU A 482 0.94 -27.92 -7.51
N ARG A 483 1.18 -26.85 -8.27
CA ARG A 483 1.93 -26.90 -9.53
C ARG A 483 2.78 -25.64 -9.69
N HIS A 484 4.06 -25.82 -9.99
CA HIS A 484 5.01 -24.71 -10.12
C HIS A 484 5.86 -24.80 -11.38
N ALA A 485 6.30 -23.64 -11.86
CA ALA A 485 7.59 -23.48 -12.52
C ALA A 485 8.57 -22.89 -11.51
N ASP A 486 9.84 -23.29 -11.56
CA ASP A 486 10.90 -22.96 -10.59
C ASP A 486 10.93 -21.50 -10.08
N THR A 487 10.40 -20.51 -10.82
CA THR A 487 10.15 -19.16 -10.28
C THR A 487 9.00 -18.37 -10.92
N ARG A 488 8.49 -18.69 -12.12
CA ARG A 488 7.60 -17.78 -12.87
C ARG A 488 6.12 -17.85 -12.53
N CYS A 489 5.59 -19.05 -12.33
CA CYS A 489 4.17 -19.23 -12.05
C CYS A 489 3.99 -20.27 -10.94
N SER A 490 3.03 -20.03 -10.07
CA SER A 490 2.65 -20.93 -8.99
C SER A 490 1.14 -21.06 -8.96
N LEU A 491 0.64 -22.27 -9.02
CA LEU A 491 -0.79 -22.60 -8.96
C LEU A 491 -1.00 -23.51 -7.77
N VAL A 492 -1.89 -23.12 -6.87
CA VAL A 492 -2.26 -23.92 -5.70
C VAL A 492 -3.77 -23.96 -5.58
N TYR A 493 -4.30 -25.12 -5.28
CA TYR A 493 -5.71 -25.33 -5.00
C TYR A 493 -5.90 -26.03 -3.65
N PHE A 494 -6.85 -25.55 -2.85
CA PHE A 494 -7.28 -26.15 -1.59
C PHE A 494 -8.75 -26.59 -1.69
N ASP A 495 -9.03 -27.86 -1.43
CA ASP A 495 -10.42 -28.33 -1.36
C ASP A 495 -11.15 -27.82 -0.11
N CYS A 496 -12.47 -27.82 -0.11
CA CYS A 496 -13.26 -27.28 1.01
C CYS A 496 -12.97 -27.99 2.34
N GLY A 497 -12.65 -27.18 3.34
CA GLY A 497 -12.22 -27.56 4.68
C GLY A 497 -10.75 -27.97 4.78
N TYR A 498 -9.94 -27.89 3.72
CA TYR A 498 -8.53 -28.27 3.79
C TYR A 498 -7.76 -27.36 4.76
N LEU A 499 -8.12 -26.07 4.82
CA LEU A 499 -7.48 -25.08 5.70
C LEU A 499 -8.06 -25.05 7.12
N HIS A 500 -8.93 -26.01 7.48
CA HIS A 500 -9.49 -26.12 8.82
C HIS A 500 -8.51 -26.71 9.84
N HIS A 501 -8.60 -26.25 11.08
CA HIS A 501 -7.79 -26.74 12.21
C HIS A 501 -8.64 -27.42 13.29
N ASN A 502 -8.13 -28.51 13.88
CA ASN A 502 -8.79 -29.27 14.94
C ASN A 502 -8.29 -28.95 16.36
N ALA A 503 -7.04 -28.47 16.52
CA ALA A 503 -6.53 -28.15 17.86
C ALA A 503 -7.07 -26.83 18.41
N THR A 504 -7.27 -26.82 19.72
CA THR A 504 -8.07 -25.86 20.48
C THR A 504 -7.37 -24.55 20.87
N VAL A 505 -6.07 -24.38 20.62
CA VAL A 505 -5.37 -23.11 20.85
C VAL A 505 -4.17 -23.00 19.90
N PRO A 506 -3.99 -21.92 19.14
CA PRO A 506 -2.73 -21.66 18.46
C PRO A 506 -1.73 -21.01 19.44
N SER A 507 -0.58 -21.64 19.64
CA SER A 507 0.60 -20.96 20.22
C SER A 507 1.35 -20.09 19.19
N VAL A 508 0.89 -20.07 17.93
CA VAL A 508 1.56 -19.43 16.79
C VAL A 508 0.52 -18.78 15.86
N ALA A 509 0.76 -17.54 15.45
CA ALA A 509 -0.09 -16.79 14.51
C ALA A 509 0.34 -17.01 13.05
N PRO A 510 -0.55 -16.82 12.06
CA PRO A 510 -1.99 -16.59 12.19
C PRO A 510 -2.75 -17.83 12.69
N ALA A 511 -3.72 -17.62 13.58
CA ALA A 511 -4.64 -18.66 14.00
C ALA A 511 -5.62 -19.00 12.87
N PHE A 512 -5.72 -20.29 12.51
CA PHE A 512 -6.79 -20.76 11.62
C PHE A 512 -8.12 -20.91 12.37
N TRP A 513 -9.23 -20.75 11.66
CA TRP A 513 -10.57 -21.01 12.20
C TRP A 513 -10.67 -22.46 12.70
N MET A 514 -11.23 -22.65 13.90
CA MET A 514 -11.44 -23.99 14.44
C MET A 514 -12.61 -24.69 13.73
N VAL A 515 -12.48 -26.01 13.55
CA VAL A 515 -13.62 -26.86 13.16
C VAL A 515 -14.74 -26.69 14.19
N GLY A 516 -15.89 -26.17 13.74
CA GLY A 516 -17.08 -25.98 14.58
C GLY A 516 -17.56 -24.54 14.76
N GLU A 517 -16.77 -23.52 14.41
CA GLU A 517 -17.24 -22.12 14.50
C GLU A 517 -18.24 -21.76 13.38
N LYS A 518 -18.21 -22.47 12.25
CA LYS A 518 -19.23 -22.46 11.18
C LYS A 518 -19.41 -23.86 10.59
N PRO A 519 -20.05 -24.81 11.30
CA PRO A 519 -20.18 -26.19 10.84
C PRO A 519 -20.87 -26.32 9.47
N ASN A 520 -21.71 -25.34 9.13
CA ASN A 520 -22.56 -25.33 7.93
C ASN A 520 -21.92 -24.62 6.72
N ASP A 521 -20.74 -24.00 6.85
CA ASP A 521 -20.05 -23.31 5.75
C ASP A 521 -18.52 -23.53 5.77
N PRO A 522 -18.06 -24.78 5.57
CA PRO A 522 -16.64 -25.10 5.58
C PRO A 522 -15.86 -24.41 4.44
N CYS A 523 -16.48 -24.25 3.27
CA CYS A 523 -15.85 -23.58 2.15
C CYS A 523 -15.63 -22.07 2.43
N GLY A 524 -16.57 -21.40 3.10
CA GLY A 524 -16.43 -19.98 3.45
C GLY A 524 -15.36 -19.69 4.49
N ALA A 525 -15.07 -20.62 5.40
CA ALA A 525 -13.97 -20.47 6.36
C ALA A 525 -12.60 -20.60 5.68
N ASP A 526 -12.44 -21.58 4.79
CA ASP A 526 -11.24 -21.74 3.97
C ASP A 526 -10.98 -20.50 3.11
N HIS A 527 -12.02 -19.94 2.47
CA HIS A 527 -11.92 -18.71 1.70
C HIS A 527 -11.23 -17.60 2.50
N GLN A 528 -11.59 -17.42 3.78
CA GLN A 528 -10.98 -16.40 4.63
C GLN A 528 -9.56 -16.75 5.05
N ALA A 529 -9.18 -18.03 5.10
CA ALA A 529 -7.86 -18.48 5.53
C ALA A 529 -6.80 -18.41 4.43
N VAL A 530 -7.18 -18.43 3.13
CA VAL A 530 -6.22 -18.44 2.00
C VAL A 530 -5.10 -17.40 2.14
N PRO A 531 -5.35 -16.08 2.30
CA PRO A 531 -4.28 -15.08 2.38
C PRO A 531 -3.41 -15.19 3.64
N MET A 532 -3.84 -15.92 4.68
CA MET A 532 -3.05 -16.11 5.91
C MET A 532 -1.88 -17.09 5.73
N VAL A 533 -1.93 -17.92 4.69
CA VAL A 533 -0.87 -18.88 4.33
C VAL A 533 -0.13 -18.41 3.08
N THR A 534 -0.93 -18.04 2.08
CA THR A 534 -0.44 -17.93 0.72
C THR A 534 0.26 -16.61 0.44
N PHE A 535 0.03 -15.59 1.27
CA PHE A 535 0.74 -14.33 1.16
C PHE A 535 2.22 -14.48 1.58
N GLY A 536 2.50 -15.19 2.67
CA GLY A 536 3.86 -15.54 3.09
C GLY A 536 4.58 -16.41 2.07
N HIS A 537 3.89 -17.42 1.52
CA HIS A 537 4.44 -18.20 0.42
C HIS A 537 4.75 -17.34 -0.82
N ALA A 538 3.83 -16.47 -1.24
CA ALA A 538 4.06 -15.55 -2.35
C ALA A 538 5.26 -14.61 -2.10
N ALA A 539 5.37 -14.04 -0.90
CA ALA A 539 6.47 -13.21 -0.48
C ALA A 539 7.81 -13.97 -0.49
N SER A 540 7.84 -15.21 0.01
CA SER A 540 9.05 -16.07 0.02
C SER A 540 9.59 -16.32 -1.41
N LEU A 541 8.69 -16.41 -2.39
CA LEU A 541 8.99 -16.63 -3.80
C LEU A 541 9.14 -15.34 -4.62
N SER A 542 8.98 -14.18 -3.99
CA SER A 542 9.02 -12.89 -4.67
C SER A 542 10.45 -12.45 -4.98
N GLY A 543 10.58 -11.60 -6.00
CA GLY A 543 11.82 -10.91 -6.35
C GLY A 543 12.03 -9.60 -5.59
N LEU A 544 11.30 -9.38 -4.48
CA LEU A 544 11.44 -8.18 -3.65
C LEU A 544 12.77 -8.18 -2.89
N GLY A 545 13.24 -6.98 -2.52
CA GLY A 545 14.42 -6.77 -1.69
C GLY A 545 14.37 -7.59 -0.40
N ARG A 546 15.54 -8.01 0.07
CA ARG A 546 15.70 -8.75 1.33
C ARG A 546 16.12 -7.79 2.46
N VAL A 547 15.67 -8.08 3.67
CA VAL A 547 16.05 -7.37 4.91
C VAL A 547 17.48 -7.71 5.30
#